data_AF-A0A5D2RLZ7-F1
#
_entry.id   AF-A0A5D2RLZ7-F1
#
_cell.length_a   1.000
_cell.length_b   1.000
_cell.length_c   1.000
_cell.angle_alpha   90.00
_cell.angle_beta   90.00
_cell.angle_gamma   90.00
#
_symmetry.space_group_name_H-M   'P 1'
#
loop_
_entity.id
_entity.type
_entity.pdbx_description
1 polymer ?
#
loop_
_entity_poly.entity_id
_entity_poly.type
_entity_poly.pdbx_seq_one_letter_code
_entity_poly.pdbx_strand_id
1 'polypeptide(L)'
;MSCESQNHIFFECAYSQGLWQLVLGLCSIKRSIGTWLQEFNWATSCLKSKSFLLCLLKLVWNAVVYFFWCERNSRLFGNSSNSVEVLLEKVKDVVLFRLSGRCPIDSNPINNRLCLE
;
A
#
# COMPACT_ATOMS: atom_id res chain seq x y z
N MET A 1 3.58 -9.95 -23.69
CA MET A 1 2.93 -10.28 -22.40
C MET A 1 3.98 -10.92 -21.52
N SER A 2 4.38 -10.23 -20.45
CA SER A 2 5.22 -10.80 -19.40
C SER A 2 4.49 -11.98 -18.74
N CYS A 3 5.23 -13.01 -18.35
CA CYS A 3 4.72 -14.05 -17.46
C CYS A 3 4.25 -13.36 -16.16
N GLU A 4 3.01 -13.58 -15.74
CA GLU A 4 2.51 -13.07 -14.48
C GLU A 4 3.14 -13.85 -13.31
N SER A 5 4.32 -13.38 -12.90
CA SER A 5 4.94 -13.79 -11.64
C SER A 5 4.38 -12.95 -10.49
N GLN A 6 4.50 -13.47 -9.26
CA GLN A 6 4.16 -12.71 -8.06
C GLN A 6 4.93 -11.38 -8.00
N ASN A 7 6.19 -11.36 -8.43
CA ASN A 7 6.93 -10.10 -8.52
C ASN A 7 6.30 -9.14 -9.54
N HIS A 8 5.90 -9.62 -10.73
CA HIS A 8 5.27 -8.78 -11.76
C HIS A 8 3.99 -8.11 -11.27
N ILE A 9 3.14 -8.86 -10.58
CA ILE A 9 1.86 -8.36 -10.06
C ILE A 9 2.09 -7.28 -8.99
N PHE A 10 3.04 -7.50 -8.08
CA PHE A 10 3.12 -6.70 -6.86
C PHE A 10 4.22 -5.62 -6.86
N PHE A 11 5.38 -5.82 -7.52
CA PHE A 11 6.51 -4.89 -7.39
C PHE A 11 7.45 -4.74 -8.59
N GLU A 12 7.25 -5.46 -9.71
CA GLU A 12 8.07 -5.32 -10.93
C GLU A 12 7.36 -4.53 -12.04
N CYS A 13 6.03 -4.38 -11.98
CA CYS A 13 5.30 -3.54 -12.94
C CYS A 13 5.38 -2.06 -12.53
N ALA A 14 5.54 -1.16 -13.51
CA ALA A 14 5.58 0.29 -13.28
C ALA A 14 4.35 0.81 -12.51
N TYR A 15 3.18 0.20 -12.73
CA TYR A 15 1.95 0.54 -12.02
C TYR A 15 2.06 0.28 -10.51
N SER A 16 2.52 -0.93 -10.14
CA SER A 16 2.62 -1.32 -8.75
C SER A 16 3.79 -0.65 -8.03
N GLN A 17 4.91 -0.43 -8.74
CA GLN A 17 6.02 0.38 -8.24
C GLN A 17 5.61 1.83 -7.98
N GLY A 18 4.84 2.44 -8.88
CA GLY A 18 4.35 3.81 -8.72
C GLY A 18 3.49 3.98 -7.47
N LEU A 19 2.50 3.09 -7.26
CA LEU A 19 1.68 3.14 -6.05
C LEU A 19 2.52 2.95 -4.79
N TRP A 20 3.43 1.98 -4.79
CA TRP A 20 4.26 1.70 -3.61
C TRP A 20 5.22 2.85 -3.28
N GLN A 21 5.79 3.51 -4.29
CA GLN A 21 6.59 4.72 -4.10
C GLN A 21 5.79 5.85 -3.43
N LEU A 22 4.57 6.10 -3.89
CA LEU A 22 3.69 7.11 -3.29
C LEU A 22 3.38 6.77 -1.83
N VAL A 23 3.04 5.51 -1.56
CA VAL A 23 2.76 5.02 -0.20
C VAL A 23 3.97 5.19 0.73
N LEU A 24 5.17 4.80 0.27
CA LEU A 24 6.41 4.97 1.05
C LEU A 24 6.69 6.46 1.32
N GLY A 25 6.49 7.32 0.31
CA GLY A 25 6.63 8.77 0.43
C GLY A 25 5.69 9.38 1.48
N LEU A 26 4.42 8.98 1.47
CA LEU A 26 3.42 9.42 2.45
C LEU A 26 3.80 8.96 3.88
N CYS A 27 4.36 7.76 4.01
CA CYS A 27 4.86 7.24 5.28
C CYS A 27 6.23 7.82 5.70
N SER A 28 6.81 8.74 4.91
CA SER A 28 8.16 9.28 5.10
C SER A 28 9.27 8.21 5.15
N ILE A 29 9.10 7.11 4.42
CA ILE A 29 10.05 6.00 4.33
C ILE A 29 10.88 6.17 3.06
N LYS A 30 12.20 6.38 3.23
CA LYS A 30 13.14 6.48 2.11
C LYS A 30 13.84 5.12 1.89
N ARG A 31 13.35 4.34 0.94
CA ARG A 31 13.98 3.08 0.49
C ARG A 31 13.81 2.89 -1.01
N SER A 32 14.69 2.11 -1.62
CA SER A 32 14.46 1.55 -2.95
C SER A 32 13.41 0.43 -2.88
N ILE A 33 12.56 0.35 -3.90
CA ILE A 33 11.64 -0.79 -4.05
C ILE A 33 12.45 -2.03 -4.44
N GLY A 34 12.29 -3.10 -3.66
CA GLY A 34 12.87 -4.41 -3.92
C GLY A 34 11.89 -5.37 -4.62
N THR A 35 12.29 -6.62 -4.75
CA THR A 35 11.42 -7.71 -5.20
C THR A 35 10.29 -7.99 -4.20
N TRP A 36 9.27 -8.76 -4.59
CA TRP A 36 8.20 -9.16 -3.67
C TRP A 36 8.74 -9.76 -2.38
N LEU A 37 9.72 -10.67 -2.48
CA LEU A 37 10.29 -11.32 -1.32
C LEU A 37 11.02 -10.31 -0.40
N GLN A 38 11.73 -9.34 -0.99
CA GLN A 38 12.43 -8.30 -0.23
C GLN A 38 11.45 -7.34 0.47
N GLU A 39 10.39 -6.92 -0.21
CA GLU A 39 9.34 -6.06 0.36
C GLU A 39 8.55 -6.81 1.44
N PHE A 40 8.22 -8.09 1.21
CA PHE A 40 7.54 -8.92 2.19
C PHE A 40 8.39 -9.16 3.45
N ASN A 41 9.68 -9.48 3.29
CA ASN A 41 10.61 -9.64 4.40
C ASN A 41 10.81 -8.31 5.17
N TRP A 42 10.86 -7.20 4.46
CA TRP A 42 10.91 -5.89 5.08
C TRP A 42 9.62 -5.58 5.87
N ALA A 43 8.45 -5.80 5.27
CA ALA A 43 7.18 -5.59 5.95
C ALA A 43 7.09 -6.47 7.21
N THR A 44 7.38 -7.76 7.11
CA THR A 44 7.33 -8.66 8.28
C THR A 44 8.35 -8.34 9.38
N SER A 45 9.51 -7.76 9.04
CA SER A 45 10.51 -7.34 10.02
C SER A 45 10.19 -5.98 10.67
N CYS A 46 9.76 -4.99 9.89
CA CYS A 46 9.40 -3.67 10.40
C CYS A 46 8.12 -3.69 11.22
N LEU A 47 7.13 -4.50 10.85
CA LEU A 47 5.78 -4.49 11.44
C LEU A 47 5.68 -5.24 12.80
N LYS A 48 6.78 -5.42 13.54
CA LYS A 48 6.77 -6.19 14.79
C LYS A 48 6.38 -5.41 16.05
N SER A 49 6.44 -4.07 16.04
CA SER A 49 6.09 -3.23 17.20
C SER A 49 4.64 -2.73 17.18
N LYS A 50 4.16 -2.26 18.34
CA LYS A 50 2.80 -1.71 18.57
C LYS A 50 2.70 -0.20 18.31
N SER A 51 3.76 0.46 17.84
CA SER A 51 3.70 1.90 17.54
C SER A 51 2.62 2.20 16.50
N PHE A 52 1.97 3.37 16.60
CA PHE A 52 0.94 3.81 15.66
C PHE A 52 1.39 3.72 14.21
N LEU A 53 2.60 4.19 13.90
CA LEU A 53 3.19 4.14 12.56
C LEU A 53 3.24 2.71 11.99
N LEU A 54 3.53 1.71 12.83
CA LEU A 54 3.54 0.31 12.40
C LEU A 54 2.12 -0.28 12.27
N CYS A 55 1.16 0.18 13.06
CA CYS A 55 -0.25 -0.15 12.86
C CYS A 55 -0.74 0.40 11.52
N LEU A 56 -0.42 1.66 11.23
CA LEU A 56 -0.69 2.32 9.96
C LEU A 56 -0.06 1.58 8.79
N LEU A 57 1.24 1.29 8.86
CA LEU A 57 1.94 0.54 7.81
C LEU A 57 1.39 -0.87 7.61
N LYS A 58 0.94 -1.56 8.67
CA LYS A 58 0.22 -2.85 8.53
C LYS A 58 -1.05 -2.69 7.71
N LEU A 59 -1.88 -1.68 8.04
CA LEU A 59 -3.14 -1.45 7.34
C LEU A 59 -2.89 -1.11 5.88
N VAL A 60 -1.94 -0.20 5.63
CA VAL A 60 -1.53 0.22 4.29
C VAL A 60 -1.00 -0.96 3.47
N TRP A 61 -0.10 -1.79 4.03
CA TRP A 61 0.43 -2.97 3.35
C TRP A 61 -0.68 -3.94 2.92
N ASN A 62 -1.60 -4.25 3.84
CA ASN A 62 -2.72 -5.15 3.55
C ASN A 62 -3.66 -4.56 2.49
N ALA A 63 -3.95 -3.25 2.57
CA ALA A 63 -4.79 -2.57 1.59
C ALA A 63 -4.16 -2.57 0.19
N VAL A 64 -2.87 -2.25 0.08
CA VAL A 64 -2.13 -2.26 -1.20
C VAL A 64 -2.15 -3.64 -1.86
N VAL A 65 -1.82 -4.70 -1.11
CA VAL A 65 -1.84 -6.07 -1.63
C VAL A 65 -3.25 -6.46 -2.11
N TYR A 66 -4.27 -6.11 -1.34
CA TYR A 66 -5.66 -6.37 -1.70
C TYR A 66 -6.07 -5.62 -2.98
N PHE A 67 -5.79 -4.33 -3.07
CA PHE A 67 -6.19 -3.52 -4.21
C PHE A 67 -5.42 -3.86 -5.48
N PHE A 68 -4.16 -4.27 -5.40
CA PHE A 68 -3.44 -4.84 -6.54
C PHE A 68 -4.10 -6.12 -7.06
N TRP A 69 -4.55 -6.99 -6.16
CA TRP A 69 -5.29 -8.19 -6.55
C TRP A 69 -6.61 -7.84 -7.25
N CYS A 70 -7.40 -6.92 -6.68
CA CYS A 70 -8.65 -6.46 -7.27
C CYS A 70 -8.45 -5.79 -8.64
N GLU A 71 -7.43 -4.95 -8.77
CA GLU A 71 -7.10 -4.25 -10.01
C GLU A 71 -6.70 -5.25 -11.10
N ARG A 72 -5.87 -6.26 -10.79
CA ARG A 72 -5.52 -7.32 -11.73
C ARG A 72 -6.76 -8.09 -12.19
N ASN A 73 -7.62 -8.50 -11.25
CA ASN A 73 -8.84 -9.22 -11.59
C ASN A 73 -9.78 -8.37 -12.46
N SER A 74 -9.88 -7.06 -12.20
CA SER A 74 -10.70 -6.15 -13.00
C SER A 74 -10.17 -5.98 -14.42
N ARG A 75 -8.84 -5.95 -14.59
CA ARG A 75 -8.23 -5.90 -15.93
C ARG A 75 -8.43 -7.19 -16.72
N LEU A 76 -8.35 -8.34 -16.05
CA LEU A 76 -8.49 -9.65 -16.70
C LEU A 76 -9.95 -10.00 -17.03
N PHE A 77 -10.90 -9.67 -16.15
CA PHE A 77 -12.28 -10.15 -16.24
C PHE A 77 -13.33 -9.05 -16.37
N GLY A 78 -13.00 -7.81 -15.99
CA GLY A 78 -13.92 -6.67 -15.99
C GLY A 78 -13.62 -5.63 -17.06
N ASN A 79 -12.56 -5.81 -17.86
CA ASN A 79 -12.10 -4.90 -18.91
C ASN A 79 -12.01 -3.42 -18.47
N SER A 80 -11.66 -3.20 -17.20
CA SER A 80 -11.53 -1.87 -16.59
C SER A 80 -10.19 -1.75 -15.87
N SER A 81 -9.67 -0.53 -15.83
CA SER A 81 -8.39 -0.21 -15.18
C SER A 81 -8.48 1.12 -14.46
N ASN A 82 -8.10 1.15 -13.19
CA ASN A 82 -7.93 2.38 -12.43
C ASN A 82 -6.53 2.96 -12.64
N SER A 83 -6.40 4.28 -12.52
CA SER A 83 -5.10 4.93 -12.41
C SER A 83 -4.47 4.63 -11.04
N VAL A 84 -3.17 4.92 -10.90
CA VAL A 84 -2.45 4.74 -9.63
C VAL A 84 -3.04 5.65 -8.54
N GLU A 85 -3.44 6.86 -8.92
CA GLU A 85 -4.02 7.87 -8.04
C GLU A 85 -5.37 7.42 -7.48
N VAL A 86 -6.25 6.86 -8.33
CA VAL A 86 -7.53 6.30 -7.87
C VAL A 86 -7.32 5.14 -6.90
N LEU A 87 -6.30 4.30 -7.15
CA LEU A 87 -6.00 3.19 -6.27
C LEU A 87 -5.41 3.66 -4.93
N LEU A 88 -4.63 4.74 -4.94
CA LEU A 88 -4.11 5.39 -3.74
C LEU A 88 -5.24 5.93 -2.85
N GLU A 89 -6.21 6.62 -3.43
CA GLU A 89 -7.37 7.12 -2.67
C GLU A 89 -8.18 5.99 -2.04
N LYS A 90 -8.40 4.89 -2.77
CA LYS A 90 -9.02 3.67 -2.20
C LYS A 90 -8.22 3.09 -1.02
N VAL A 91 -6.90 3.12 -1.10
CA VAL A 91 -6.03 2.69 0.01
C VAL A 91 -6.21 3.62 1.21
N LYS A 92 -6.17 4.94 1.01
CA LYS A 92 -6.39 5.94 2.08
C LYS A 92 -7.74 5.74 2.76
N ASP A 93 -8.82 5.60 1.99
CA ASP A 93 -10.19 5.40 2.51
C ASP A 93 -10.29 4.18 3.43
N VAL A 94 -9.75 3.04 2.99
CA VAL A 94 -9.77 1.81 3.80
C VAL A 94 -8.92 1.97 5.06
N VAL A 95 -7.76 2.60 4.96
CA VAL A 95 -6.87 2.83 6.11
C VAL A 95 -7.54 3.76 7.12
N LEU A 96 -8.13 4.86 6.66
CA LEU A 96 -8.89 5.82 7.46
C LEU A 96 -10.06 5.17 8.20
N PHE A 97 -10.88 4.43 7.47
CA PHE A 97 -12.02 3.71 8.03
C PHE A 97 -11.58 2.69 9.09
N ARG A 98 -10.43 2.03 8.90
CA ARG A 98 -9.89 1.07 9.88
C ARG A 98 -9.28 1.74 11.10
N LEU A 99 -8.68 2.91 10.95
CA LEU A 99 -8.09 3.68 12.05
C LEU A 99 -9.17 4.27 12.96
N SER A 100 -10.21 4.88 12.37
CA SER A 100 -11.33 5.47 13.12
C SER A 100 -12.05 4.46 14.01
N GLY A 101 -12.03 3.17 13.66
CA GLY A 101 -12.61 2.09 14.45
C GLY A 101 -11.66 1.37 15.42
N ARG A 102 -10.34 1.65 15.46
CA ARG A 102 -9.37 0.81 16.20
C ARG A 102 -8.29 1.51 17.02
N CYS A 103 -7.92 2.75 16.72
CA CYS A 103 -6.87 3.46 17.47
C CYS A 103 -7.20 4.94 17.61
N PRO A 104 -6.98 5.57 18.79
CA PRO A 104 -6.88 7.02 18.87
C PRO A 104 -5.83 7.51 17.88
N ILE A 105 -6.19 8.43 16.99
CA ILE A 105 -5.26 9.02 16.03
C ILE A 105 -4.34 9.94 16.84
N ASP A 106 -3.13 9.49 17.09
CA ASP A 106 -2.10 10.34 17.67
C ASP A 106 -1.76 11.43 16.64
N SER A 107 -1.80 12.70 17.02
CA SER A 107 -1.64 13.80 16.06
C SER A 107 -0.17 13.91 15.65
N ASN A 108 0.18 13.47 14.44
CA ASN A 108 1.52 13.62 13.90
C ASN A 108 1.44 13.98 12.41
N PRO A 109 2.34 14.82 11.88
CA PRO A 109 2.38 15.19 10.46
C PRO A 109 2.32 14.01 9.47
N ILE A 110 2.87 12.83 9.80
CA ILE A 110 2.75 11.63 8.94
C ILE A 110 1.30 11.15 8.88
N ASN A 111 0.62 11.15 10.02
CA ASN A 111 -0.76 10.70 10.13
C ASN A 111 -1.68 11.66 9.38
N ASN A 112 -1.43 12.97 9.48
CA ASN A 112 -2.20 13.99 8.76
C ASN A 112 -2.07 13.85 7.24
N ARG A 113 -0.88 13.55 6.71
CA ARG A 113 -0.69 13.34 5.25
C ARG A 113 -1.37 12.09 4.71
N LEU A 114 -1.56 11.07 5.55
CA LEU A 114 -2.20 9.82 5.16
C LEU A 114 -3.71 9.80 5.46
N CYS A 115 -4.17 10.66 6.37
CA CYS A 115 -5.54 10.64 6.89
C CYS A 115 -6.35 11.93 6.60
N LEU A 116 -5.73 13.05 6.30
CA LEU A 116 -6.40 14.36 6.27
C LEU A 116 -6.14 15.19 4.99
N GLU A 117 -5.23 14.75 4.11
CA GLU A 117 -4.92 15.38 2.81
C GLU A 117 -5.12 14.41 1.62
#